data_AF-A0A1I3SKV6-F1
#
_entry.id   AF-A0A1I3SKV6-F1
#
_cell.length_a   1.000
_cell.length_b   1.000
_cell.length_c   1.000
_cell.angle_alpha   90.00
_cell.angle_beta   90.00
_cell.angle_gamma   90.00
#
_symmetry.space_group_name_H-M   'P 1'
#
loop_
_entity.id
_entity.type
_entity.pdbx_description
1 polymer ?
#
loop_
_entity_poly.entity_id
_entity_poly.type
_entity_poly.pdbx_seq_one_letter_code
_entity_poly.pdbx_strand_id
1 'polypeptide(L)'
;MFRTSAALRPRTARHDAASGTLTVRLTSVSGSSWADYEYRDVPVDVATRVTTAGVRLRAALLEHVVDRYAVRRCGTPRWVEPVDIGRG
;
A
#
# COMPACT_ATOMS: atom_id res chain seq x y z
N MET A 1 11.03 9.12 -2.70
CA MET A 1 10.11 8.68 -3.77
C MET A 1 9.93 7.18 -3.66
N PHE A 2 8.83 6.69 -3.08
CA PHE A 2 8.45 5.28 -3.21
C PHE A 2 7.95 5.07 -4.64
N ARG A 3 8.88 5.01 -5.60
CA ARG A 3 8.55 4.45 -6.91
C ARG A 3 8.19 3.02 -6.62
N THR A 4 6.93 2.65 -6.78
CA THR A 4 6.56 1.27 -7.02
C THR A 4 7.32 0.89 -8.28
N SER A 5 8.53 0.34 -8.12
CA SER A 5 9.35 -0.12 -9.23
C SER A 5 8.43 -0.97 -10.10
N ALA A 6 8.41 -0.75 -11.42
CA ALA A 6 7.55 -1.50 -12.35
C ALA A 6 7.65 -3.03 -12.18
N ALA A 7 8.69 -3.49 -11.48
CA ALA A 7 8.94 -4.84 -11.05
C ALA A 7 8.10 -5.36 -9.86
N LEU A 8 7.24 -4.57 -9.18
CA LEU A 8 6.45 -5.05 -8.03
C LEU A 8 4.94 -5.01 -8.30
N ARG A 9 4.25 -6.13 -8.06
CA ARG A 9 2.79 -6.27 -8.17
C ARG A 9 2.19 -6.56 -6.79
N PRO A 10 1.10 -5.87 -6.40
CA PRO A 10 0.40 -6.20 -5.18
C PRO A 10 -0.33 -7.54 -5.34
N ARG A 11 -0.17 -8.42 -4.36
CA ARG A 11 -0.72 -9.77 -4.36
C ARG A 11 -1.86 -9.95 -3.37
N THR A 12 -1.69 -9.42 -2.16
CA THR A 12 -2.70 -9.44 -1.11
C THR A 12 -2.70 -8.13 -0.35
N ALA A 13 -3.85 -7.80 0.22
CA ALA A 13 -4.01 -6.70 1.16
C ALA A 13 -4.83 -7.19 2.35
N ARG A 14 -4.48 -6.73 3.56
CA ARG A 14 -5.20 -6.97 4.80
C ARG A 14 -5.23 -5.69 5.61
N HIS A 15 -6.31 -5.45 6.34
CA HIS A 15 -6.45 -4.28 7.20
C HIS A 15 -6.65 -4.71 8.63
N ASP A 16 -5.95 -4.03 9.54
CA ASP A 16 -6.20 -4.10 10.96
C ASP A 16 -6.94 -2.83 11.39
N ALA A 17 -8.22 -2.98 11.73
CA ALA A 17 -9.07 -1.87 12.13
C ALA A 17 -8.69 -1.27 13.50
N ALA A 18 -8.04 -2.05 14.39
CA ALA A 18 -7.65 -1.54 15.70
C ALA A 18 -6.48 -0.54 15.59
N SER A 19 -5.54 -0.79 14.68
CA SER A 19 -4.39 0.07 14.44
C SER A 19 -4.55 1.00 13.22
N GLY A 20 -5.64 0.89 12.47
CA GLY A 20 -5.85 1.62 11.21
C GLY A 20 -4.81 1.27 10.13
N THR A 21 -4.16 0.10 10.24
CA THR A 21 -3.03 -0.25 9.38
C THR A 21 -3.45 -1.17 8.24
N LEU A 22 -3.24 -0.72 7.00
CA LEU A 22 -3.38 -1.55 5.80
C LEU A 22 -2.02 -2.16 5.46
N THR A 23 -1.90 -3.48 5.55
CA THR A 23 -0.72 -4.22 5.07
C THR A 23 -0.94 -4.71 3.65
N VAL A 24 0.01 -4.45 2.76
CA VAL A 24 0.00 -4.89 1.36
C VAL A 24 1.24 -5.72 1.07
N ARG A 25 1.05 -6.92 0.55
CA ARG A 25 2.16 -7.74 0.03
C ARG A 25 2.45 -7.38 -1.41
N LEU A 26 3.63 -6.84 -1.66
CA LEU A 26 4.15 -6.64 -3.01
C LEU A 26 5.08 -7.80 -3.38
N THR A 27 4.86 -8.41 -4.54
CA THR A 27 5.69 -9.49 -5.08
C THR A 27 6.41 -8.99 -6.34
N SER A 28 7.64 -9.43 -6.56
CA SER A 28 8.32 -9.17 -7.83
C SER A 28 7.57 -9.76 -9.02
N VAL A 29 7.76 -9.17 -10.20
CA VAL A 29 7.14 -9.65 -11.44
C VAL A 29 7.56 -11.09 -11.76
N SER A 30 8.77 -11.50 -11.37
CA SER A 30 9.23 -12.89 -11.49
C SER A 30 8.66 -13.82 -10.41
N GLY A 31 7.95 -13.30 -9.41
CA GLY A 31 7.41 -14.06 -8.28
C GLY A 31 8.44 -14.49 -7.23
N SER A 32 9.74 -14.25 -7.49
CA SER A 32 10.86 -14.82 -6.73
C SER A 32 11.15 -14.09 -5.42
N SER A 33 10.55 -12.92 -5.21
CA SER A 33 10.75 -12.11 -4.01
C SER A 33 9.49 -11.35 -3.65
N TRP A 34 9.30 -11.10 -2.37
CA TRP A 34 8.16 -10.33 -1.87
C TRP A 34 8.58 -9.48 -0.68
N ALA A 35 7.80 -8.44 -0.42
CA ALA A 35 7.91 -7.60 0.76
C ALA A 35 6.53 -7.11 1.16
N ASP A 36 6.31 -7.05 2.47
CA ASP A 36 5.10 -6.48 3.05
C ASP A 36 5.34 -4.98 3.33
N TYR A 37 4.32 -4.18 3.02
CA TYR A 37 4.28 -2.74 3.23
C TYR A 37 3.09 -2.40 4.10
N GLU A 38 3.28 -1.51 5.05
CA GLU A 38 2.26 -1.01 5.95
C GLU A 38 1.94 0.42 5.58
N TYR A 39 0.65 0.72 5.46
CA TYR A 39 0.10 2.07 5.38
C TYR A 39 -0.65 2.32 6.68
N ARG A 40 -0.34 3.41 7.38
CA ARG A 40 -1.03 3.77 8.63
C ARG A 40 -2.18 4.73 8.37
N ASP A 41 -3.05 4.84 9.36
CA ASP A 41 -4.16 5.79 9.39
C ASP A 41 -5.13 5.61 8.21
N VAL A 42 -5.24 4.39 7.67
CA VAL A 42 -6.12 4.07 6.54
C VAL A 42 -7.54 3.81 7.08
N PRO A 43 -8.52 4.64 6.69
CA PRO A 43 -9.92 4.44 7.08
C PRO A 43 -10.47 3.10 6.62
N VAL A 44 -11.41 2.54 7.41
CA VAL A 44 -11.94 1.20 7.15
C VAL A 44 -12.63 1.10 5.79
N ASP A 45 -13.31 2.15 5.33
CA ASP A 45 -14.01 2.19 4.04
C ASP A 45 -13.02 2.16 2.86
N VAL A 46 -11.91 2.89 2.96
CA VAL A 46 -10.83 2.85 1.98
C VAL A 46 -10.17 1.47 1.98
N ALA A 47 -9.88 0.94 3.16
CA ALA A 47 -9.29 -0.38 3.31
C ALA A 47 -10.19 -1.48 2.72
N THR A 48 -11.50 -1.45 2.98
CA THR A 48 -12.47 -2.39 2.39
C THR A 48 -12.47 -2.34 0.87
N ARG A 49 -12.46 -1.15 0.26
CA ARG A 49 -12.37 -1.02 -1.21
C ARG A 49 -11.11 -1.66 -1.77
N VAL A 50 -9.98 -1.51 -1.08
CA VAL A 50 -8.70 -2.08 -1.50
C VAL A 50 -8.68 -3.60 -1.31
N THR A 51 -9.08 -4.12 -0.16
CA THR A 51 -9.01 -5.55 0.16
C THR A 51 -9.99 -6.39 -0.66
N THR A 52 -11.11 -5.80 -1.10
CA THR A 52 -12.12 -6.47 -1.93
C THR A 52 -11.91 -6.29 -3.45
N ALA A 53 -10.92 -5.49 -3.88
CA ALA A 53 -10.69 -5.17 -5.30
C ALA A 53 -10.24 -6.36 -6.17
N GLY A 54 -9.78 -7.47 -5.57
CA GLY A 54 -9.35 -8.67 -6.29
C GLY A 54 -8.26 -8.38 -7.34
N VAL A 55 -8.52 -8.71 -8.60
CA VAL A 55 -7.58 -8.47 -9.73
C VAL A 55 -7.27 -6.98 -9.94
N ARG A 56 -8.13 -6.08 -9.44
CA ARG A 56 -7.95 -4.62 -9.51
C ARG A 56 -7.19 -4.05 -8.31
N LEU A 57 -6.64 -4.88 -7.42
CA LEU A 57 -5.92 -4.44 -6.22
C LEU A 57 -4.85 -3.35 -6.53
N ARG A 58 -4.12 -3.50 -7.64
CA ARG A 58 -3.15 -2.49 -8.07
C ARG A 58 -3.79 -1.14 -8.37
N ALA A 59 -4.91 -1.13 -9.09
CA ALA A 59 -5.62 0.10 -9.40
C ALA A 59 -6.19 0.75 -8.14
N ALA A 60 -6.83 -0.04 -7.27
CA ALA A 60 -7.40 0.45 -6.01
C ALA A 60 -6.34 1.06 -5.07
N LEU A 61 -5.15 0.45 -4.98
CA LEU A 61 -4.04 1.00 -4.20
C LEU A 61 -3.54 2.34 -4.75
N LEU A 62 -3.37 2.45 -6.06
CA LEU A 62 -2.92 3.70 -6.70
C LEU A 62 -3.98 4.81 -6.56
N GLU A 63 -5.25 4.47 -6.72
CA GLU A 63 -6.34 5.44 -6.68
C GLU A 63 -6.62 5.94 -5.26
N HIS A 64 -6.50 5.07 -4.26
CA HIS A 64 -6.97 5.39 -2.92
C HIS A 64 -5.87 5.50 -1.87
N VAL A 65 -4.66 4.95 -2.08
CA VAL A 65 -3.68 4.76 -0.99
C VAL A 65 -2.30 5.37 -1.23
N VAL A 66 -1.63 5.03 -2.33
CA VAL A 66 -0.15 5.16 -2.49
C VAL A 66 0.41 6.57 -2.26
N ASP A 67 -0.36 7.61 -2.52
CA ASP A 67 0.05 9.01 -2.34
C ASP A 67 -0.77 9.75 -1.26
N ARG A 68 -1.59 9.03 -0.49
CA ARG A 68 -2.49 9.63 0.52
C ARG A 68 -2.14 9.27 1.95
N TYR A 69 -1.46 8.13 2.15
CA TYR A 69 -1.15 7.63 3.48
C TYR A 69 0.35 7.37 3.62
N ALA A 70 0.84 7.58 4.83
CA ALA A 70 2.22 7.28 5.15
C ALA A 70 2.47 5.78 5.03
N VAL A 71 3.60 5.42 4.43
CA VAL A 71 3.95 4.03 4.11
C VAL A 71 5.30 3.66 4.69
N ARG A 72 5.46 2.40 5.10
CA ARG A 72 6.76 1.81 5.41
C ARG A 72 6.82 0.38 4.91
N ARG A 73 8.03 -0.14 4.73
CA ARG A 73 8.26 -1.58 4.58
C ARG A 73 8.23 -2.22 5.96
N CYS A 74 7.52 -3.35 6.13
CA CYS A 74 7.51 -4.09 7.40
C CYS A 74 8.94 -4.35 7.90
N GLY A 75 9.16 -4.13 9.20
CA GLY A 75 10.49 -4.23 9.82
C GLY A 75 11.38 -2.99 9.67
N THR A 76 10.95 -1.98 8.90
CA THR A 76 11.63 -0.67 8.85
C THR A 76 10.98 0.26 9.88
N PRO A 77 11.74 0.92 10.78
CA PRO A 77 11.15 1.78 11.81
C PRO A 77 10.60 3.10 11.23
N ARG A 78 11.11 3.52 10.08
CA ARG A 78 10.80 4.81 9.46
C ARG A 78 9.55 4.74 8.59
N TRP A 79 8.60 5.63 8.88
CA TRP A 79 7.50 5.98 7.99
C TRP A 79 7.97 6.97 6.92
N VAL A 80 7.49 6.78 5.70
CA VAL A 80 7.61 7.75 4.62
C VAL A 80 6.25 8.40 4.44
N GLU A 81 6.18 9.68 4.77
CA GLU A 81 4.99 10.49 4.57
C GLU A 81 4.64 10.58 3.08
N PRO A 82 3.35 10.69 2.73
CA PRO A 82 2.96 10.99 1.37
C PRO A 82 3.64 12.30 0.95
N VAL A 83 4.18 12.32 -0.26
CA VAL A 83 4.71 13.58 -0.80
C VAL A 83 3.50 14.46 -1.05
N ASP A 84 3.47 15.64 -0.43
CA ASP A 84 2.51 16.67 -0.79
C ASP A 84 2.87 17.13 -2.21
N ILE A 85 2.36 16.42 -3.21
CA ILE A 85 2.42 16.83 -4.60
C ILE A 85 1.38 17.93 -4.68
N GLY A 86 1.76 19.14 -4.26
CA GLY A 86 0.89 20.30 -4.28
C GLY A 86 0.15 20.32 -5.61
N ARG A 87 -1.19 20.34 -5.55
CA ARG A 87 -2.01 20.78 -6.67
C ARG A 87 -1.57 22.21 -7.00
N GLY A 88 -0.57 22.33 -7.88
CA GLY A 88 -0.35 23.53 -8.68
C GLY A 88 -1.40 23.63 -9.76
#